data_AF-A0A4U7DBL3-F1
#
_entry.id   AF-A0A4U7DBL3-F1
#
_cell.length_a   1.000
_cell.length_b   1.000
_cell.length_c   1.000
_cell.angle_alpha   90.00
_cell.angle_beta   90.00
_cell.angle_gamma   90.00
#
_symmetry.space_group_name_H-M   'P 1'
#
loop_
_entity.id
_entity.type
_entity.pdbx_description
1 polymer ?
#
loop_
_entity_poly.entity_id
_entity_poly.type
_entity_poly.pdbx_seq_one_letter_code
_entity_poly.pdbx_strand_id
1 'polypeptide(L)' 'MDRTGKYTVVDACNDHGAITLREHPRNETLYVVEYDDPDVEAELSSLDAGSVVELDLRRAGRRGSAWCAESARSVDPA' A
#
# COMPACT_ATOMS: atom_id res chain seq x y z
N MET A 1 -11.13 -2.29 10.40
CA MET A 1 -11.86 -2.23 9.11
C MET A 1 -10.76 -2.39 8.13
N ASP A 2 -10.73 -3.56 7.54
CA ASP A 2 -9.50 -4.13 7.00
C ASP A 2 -9.80 -4.47 5.54
N ARG A 3 -8.81 -4.28 4.67
CA ARG A 3 -8.98 -4.40 3.23
C ARG A 3 -7.92 -5.32 2.66
N THR A 4 -8.37 -6.33 1.95
CA THR A 4 -7.52 -7.18 1.11
C THR A 4 -7.83 -6.85 -0.33
N GLY A 5 -6.80 -6.63 -1.15
CA GLY A 5 -7.04 -6.38 -2.57
C GLY A 5 -5.80 -6.04 -3.37
N LYS A 6 -6.05 -5.70 -4.63
CA LYS A 6 -5.04 -5.31 -5.60
C LYS A 6 -5.02 -3.80 -5.75
N TYR A 7 -3.81 -3.24 -5.65
CA TYR A 7 -3.56 -1.82 -5.66
C TYR A 7 -2.48 -1.47 -6.68
N THR A 8 -2.57 -0.27 -7.24
CA THR A 8 -1.48 0.31 -8.03
C THR A 8 -0.75 1.33 -7.18
N VAL A 9 0.58 1.28 -7.19
CA VAL A 9 1.44 2.34 -6.63
C VAL A 9 1.29 3.57 -7.51
N VAL A 10 0.72 4.64 -6.96
CA VAL A 10 0.56 5.92 -7.67
C VAL A 10 1.77 6.81 -7.44
N ASP A 11 2.28 6.80 -6.20
CA ASP A 11 3.49 7.50 -5.82
C ASP A 11 4.32 6.55 -4.96
N ALA A 12 5.61 6.44 -5.27
CA ALA A 12 6.53 5.54 -4.61
C ALA A 12 6.73 5.93 -3.14
N CYS A 13 7.36 5.04 -2.38
CA CYS A 13 7.67 5.33 -0.97
C CYS A 13 8.58 6.57 -0.86
N ASN A 14 8.13 7.56 -0.10
CA ASN A 14 8.87 8.80 0.12
C ASN A 14 9.84 8.71 1.31
N ASP A 15 10.62 9.77 1.54
CA ASP A 15 11.60 9.86 2.64
C ASP A 15 10.97 9.75 4.06
N HIS A 16 9.65 9.73 4.16
CA HIS A 16 8.90 9.55 5.40
C HIS A 16 8.26 8.15 5.53
N GLY A 17 8.58 7.22 4.63
CA GLY A 17 8.05 5.85 4.65
C GLY A 17 6.60 5.75 4.16
N ALA A 18 6.06 6.80 3.53
CA ALA A 18 4.68 6.79 3.06
C ALA A 18 4.59 6.48 1.55
N ILE A 19 3.70 5.56 1.19
CA ILE A 19 3.40 5.18 -0.20
C ILE A 19 1.94 5.48 -0.54
N THR A 20 1.68 5.94 -1.78
CA THR A 20 0.32 6.27 -2.23
C THR A 20 -0.21 5.21 -3.18
N LEU A 21 -1.40 4.70 -2.89
CA LEU A 21 -2.02 3.60 -3.60
C LEU A 21 -3.36 4.01 -4.23
N ARG A 22 -3.72 3.31 -5.30
CA ARG A 22 -5.04 3.33 -5.92
C ARG A 22 -5.65 1.94 -5.90
N GLU A 23 -6.83 1.79 -5.30
CA GLU A 23 -7.56 0.51 -5.27
C GLU A 23 -8.27 0.23 -6.61
N HIS A 24 -8.24 -1.03 -7.06
CA HIS A 24 -9.08 -1.53 -8.15
C HIS A 24 -10.31 -2.29 -7.63
N PRO A 25 -11.50 -2.16 -8.24
CA PRO A 25 -11.88 -1.25 -9.34
C PRO A 25 -12.45 0.09 -8.86
N ARG A 26 -12.56 0.31 -7.55
CA ARG A 26 -13.27 1.47 -6.97
C ARG A 26 -12.52 2.79 -7.14
N ASN A 27 -11.25 2.72 -7.53
CA ASN A 27 -10.40 3.87 -7.82
C ASN A 27 -10.27 4.81 -6.60
N GLU A 28 -10.23 4.28 -5.38
CA GLU A 28 -10.03 5.04 -4.15
C GLU A 28 -8.52 5.27 -3.90
N THR A 29 -8.15 6.46 -3.40
CA THR A 29 -6.77 6.77 -2.99
C THR A 29 -6.54 6.40 -1.52
N LEU A 30 -5.48 5.62 -1.26
CA LEU A 30 -5.07 5.19 0.06
C LEU A 30 -3.62 5.64 0.30
N TYR A 31 -3.29 5.96 1.56
CA TYR A 31 -1.92 6.23 1.99
C TYR A 31 -1.51 5.16 3.00
N VAL A 32 -0.48 4.38 2.68
CA VAL A 32 0.13 3.47 3.66
C VAL A 32 1.23 4.26 4.36
N VAL A 33 1.17 4.28 5.70
CA VAL A 33 2.03 5.11 6.57
C VAL A 33 2.61 4.31 7.74
N GLU A 34 2.18 3.06 7.89
CA GLU A 34 2.64 2.12 8.90
C GLU A 34 2.79 0.74 8.24
N TYR A 35 3.66 -0.10 8.81
CA TYR A 35 3.92 -1.47 8.36
C TYR A 35 4.00 -2.37 9.60
N ASP A 36 3.36 -3.53 9.55
CA ASP A 36 3.37 -4.48 10.67
C ASP A 36 4.68 -5.29 10.72
N ASP A 37 5.41 -5.33 9.60
CA ASP A 37 6.66 -6.06 9.43
C ASP A 37 7.67 -5.25 8.58
N PRO A 38 8.96 -5.16 8.98
CA PRO A 38 9.99 -4.45 8.21
C PRO A 38 10.23 -5.05 6.80
N ASP A 39 9.97 -6.33 6.59
CA ASP A 39 10.06 -6.96 5.27
C ASP A 39 8.95 -6.45 4.35
N VAL A 40 7.75 -6.17 4.90
CA VAL A 40 6.63 -5.55 4.16
C VAL A 40 6.96 -4.11 3.77
N GLU A 41 7.58 -3.36 4.69
CA GLU A 41 8.09 -2.01 4.39
C GLU A 41 9.14 -2.04 3.27
N ALA A 42 10.11 -2.96 3.36
CA ALA A 42 11.16 -3.11 2.36
C ALA A 42 10.61 -3.50 0.98
N GLU A 43 9.66 -4.44 0.93
CA GLU A 43 9.01 -4.85 -0.31
C GLU A 43 8.28 -3.67 -0.96
N LEU A 44 7.42 -2.97 -0.21
CA LEU A 44 6.67 -1.82 -0.72
C LEU A 44 7.56 -0.64 -1.11
N SER A 45 8.64 -0.41 -0.36
CA SER A 45 9.59 0.67 -0.65
C SER A 45 10.45 0.42 -1.89
N SER A 46 10.52 -0.83 -2.35
CA SER A 46 11.21 -1.18 -3.59
C SER A 46 10.37 -0.97 -4.85
N LEU A 47 9.08 -0.68 -4.71
CA LEU A 47 8.16 -0.54 -5.84
C LEU A 47 8.13 0.87 -6.40
N ASP A 48 8.24 0.96 -7.72
CA ASP A 48 8.05 2.21 -8.47
C ASP A 48 6.57 2.52 -8.72
N ALA A 49 6.27 3.79 -9.01
CA ALA A 49 4.96 4.20 -9.48
C ALA A 49 4.56 3.42 -10.76
N GLY A 50 3.31 2.95 -10.80
CA GLY A 50 2.78 2.06 -11.82
C GLY A 50 2.87 0.57 -11.46
N SER A 51 3.70 0.20 -10.47
CA SER A 51 3.75 -1.18 -9.96
C SER A 51 2.41 -1.60 -9.38
N VAL A 52 2.14 -2.91 -9.46
CA VAL A 52 0.89 -3.48 -8.98
C VAL A 52 1.19 -4.47 -7.87
N VAL A 53 0.44 -4.37 -6.78
CA VAL A 53 0.71 -5.09 -5.54
C VAL A 53 -0.59 -5.58 -4.92
N GLU A 54 -0.57 -6.78 -4.37
CA GLU A 54 -1.63 -7.30 -3.51
C GLU A 54 -1.29 -7.02 -2.05
N LEU A 55 -2.24 -6.46 -1.29
CA LEU A 55 -2.02 -6.02 0.08
C LEU A 55 -3.18 -6.39 0.99
N ASP A 56 -2.83 -6.73 2.23
CA ASP A 56 -3.71 -6.65 3.39
C ASP A 56 -3.44 -5.33 4.14
N LEU A 57 -4.49 -4.55 4.33
CA LEU A 57 -4.43 -3.23 4.95
C LEU A 57 -5.33 -3.17 6.18
N ARG A 58 -4.77 -2.70 7.29
CA ARG A 58 -5.49 -2.34 8.51
C ARG A 58 -5.54 -0.83 8.66
N ARG A 59 -6.62 -0.32 9.24
CA ARG A 59 -6.75 1.12 9.47
C ARG A 59 -5.72 1.59 10.51
N ALA A 60 -4.87 2.55 10.15
CA ALA A 60 -3.85 3.14 11.04
C ALA A 60 -4.41 4.20 12.00
N GLY A 61 -5.61 4.74 11.74
CA GLY A 61 -6.17 5.82 12.55
C GLY A 61 -7.69 5.92 12.55
N ARG A 62 -8.22 6.80 13.40
CA ARG A 62 -9.68 7.00 13.57
C ARG A 62 -10.36 7.79 12.44
N ARG A 63 -9.61 8.56 11.65
CA ARG A 63 -10.13 9.40 10.55
C ARG A 63 -9.11 9.44 9.39
N GLY A 64 -9.60 9.55 8.15
CA GLY A 64 -8.76 9.70 6.95
C GLY A 64 -8.34 8.38 6.30
N SER A 65 -7.69 8.46 5.13
CA SER A 65 -7.28 7.32 4.29
C SER A 65 -5.88 6.79 4.63
N ALA A 66 -5.50 6.84 5.91
CA ALA A 66 -4.23 6.30 6.41
C ALA A 66 -4.37 4.82 6.81
N TRP A 67 -3.43 4.01 6.34
CA TRP A 67 -3.45 2.55 6.47
C TRP A 67 -2.09 2.02 6.93
N CYS A 68 -2.15 0.89 7.63
CA CYS A 68 -1.02 0.04 7.96
C CYS A 68 -1.03 -1.15 7.00
N ALA A 69 0.10 -1.46 6.37
CA ALA A 69 0.25 -2.67 5.57
C ALA A 69 0.67 -3.85 6.45
N GLU A 70 -0.11 -4.93 6.38
CA GLU A 70 0.10 -6.15 7.16
C GLU A 70 0.80 -7.23 6.33
N SER A 71 0.58 -7.22 5.02
CA SER A 71 1.24 -8.10 4.07
C SER A 71 1.41 -7.38 2.73
N ALA A 72 2.46 -7.75 2.00
CA ALA A 72 2.66 -7.33 0.63
C ALA A 72 3.06 -8.49 -0.26
N ARG A 73 2.56 -8.45 -1.50
CA ARG A 73 3.00 -9.31 -2.57
C ARG A 73 2.99 -8.55 -3.89
N SER A 74 4.17 -8.26 -4.43
CA SER A 74 4.30 -7.77 -5.80
C SER A 74 3.67 -8.76 -6.79
N VAL A 75 2.82 -8.25 -7.69
CA VAL A 75 2.29 -9.04 -8.81
C VAL A 75 2.92 -8.50 -10.09
N ASP A 76 3.58 -9.37 -10.85
CA ASP A 76 4.11 -9.02 -12.16
C ASP A 76 2.98 -8.39 -13.01
N PRO A 77 3.25 -7.28 -13.73
CA PRO A 77 2.29 -6.77 -14.69
C PRO A 77 2.08 -7.84 -15.77
N ALA A 78 0.86 -8.38 -15.83
CA ALA A 78 0.42 -9.33 -16.85
C ALA A 78 0.46 -8.72 -18.26
#